data_AF-A0A7S1PX70-F1
#
_entry.id   AF-A0A7S1PX70-F1
#
_cell.length_a   1.000
_cell.length_b   1.000
_cell.length_c   1.000
_cell.angle_alpha   90.00
_cell.angle_beta   90.00
_cell.angle_gamma   90.00
#
_symmetry.space_group_name_H-M   'P 1'
#
loop_
_entity.id
_entity.type
_entity.pdbx_description
1 polymer ?
#
loop_
_entity_poly.entity_id
_entity_poly.type
_entity_poly.pdbx_seq_one_letter_code
_entity_poly.pdbx_strand_id
1 'polypeptide(L)'
;DKLDDESNRCFMGVVTALYLIARVRIERDRSEDGAAYFFKTLDQYISSLHPSKLDEAAGNGTWWPVSERNIGIVRRMILRKSANSTKGTSIRQSSGKVPGNVFQVLPQDEVESGVPLSSSLRVYVYDVEDFAPLRLLASGSSFCRDNQWGFEVMLHDWFLACPCRTDDPQEADFFFVPHYTACHLNVETFTEDESRALFESLVPQLHYFKRTGGRDHIFVWGSGMGADGPFRSWRSFVPESVFLMAETELWNPFPEITVPSYTPWKDVVLPGRLSLQELHSSHNASGLAFADRPFLAEFV
;
A
#
# COMPACT_ATOMS: atom_id res chain seq x y z
N ASP A 1 31.26 17.99 -4.93
CA ASP A 1 32.65 17.61 -4.59
C ASP A 1 32.99 16.29 -5.29
N LYS A 2 34.26 15.95 -5.58
CA LYS A 2 34.57 14.65 -6.26
C LYS A 2 34.20 13.44 -5.39
N LEU A 3 34.26 13.61 -4.08
CA LEU A 3 33.87 12.61 -3.10
C LEU A 3 32.36 12.31 -3.14
N ASP A 4 31.54 13.33 -3.45
CA ASP A 4 30.09 13.17 -3.60
C ASP A 4 29.75 12.38 -4.87
N ASP A 5 30.47 12.63 -5.97
CA ASP A 5 30.25 11.92 -7.24
C ASP A 5 30.60 10.43 -7.13
N GLU A 6 31.75 10.08 -6.52
CA GLU A 6 32.11 8.68 -6.28
C GLU A 6 31.17 7.98 -5.30
N SER A 7 30.72 8.66 -4.25
CA SER A 7 29.75 8.12 -3.30
C SER A 7 28.40 7.85 -3.97
N ASN A 8 27.92 8.78 -4.81
CA ASN A 8 26.70 8.62 -5.59
C ASN A 8 26.82 7.45 -6.59
N ARG A 9 27.94 7.32 -7.29
CA ARG A 9 28.18 6.21 -8.23
C ARG A 9 28.19 4.86 -7.52
N CYS A 10 28.82 4.76 -6.35
CA CYS A 10 28.84 3.54 -5.56
C CYS A 10 27.43 3.15 -5.10
N PHE A 11 26.68 4.10 -4.53
CA PHE A 11 25.31 3.90 -4.09
C PHE A 11 24.41 3.44 -5.26
N MET A 12 24.40 4.20 -6.36
CA MET A 12 23.56 3.89 -7.53
C MET A 12 23.98 2.58 -8.22
N GLY A 13 25.27 2.21 -8.16
CA GLY A 13 25.75 0.92 -8.63
C GLY A 13 25.15 -0.25 -7.85
N VAL A 14 25.09 -0.14 -6.52
CA VAL A 14 24.45 -1.16 -5.65
C VAL A 14 22.95 -1.22 -5.90
N VAL A 15 22.27 -0.07 -5.92
CA VAL A 15 20.82 0.03 -6.22
C VAL A 15 20.49 -0.62 -7.56
N THR A 16 21.25 -0.27 -8.60
CA THR A 16 21.06 -0.82 -9.95
C THR A 16 21.29 -2.33 -10.00
N ALA A 17 22.35 -2.82 -9.36
CA ALA A 17 22.64 -4.26 -9.32
C ALA A 17 21.51 -5.05 -8.64
N LEU A 18 21.04 -4.58 -7.47
CA LEU A 18 19.95 -5.23 -6.75
C LEU A 18 18.64 -5.20 -7.56
N TYR A 19 18.32 -4.07 -8.19
CA TYR A 19 17.17 -3.93 -9.09
C TYR A 19 17.22 -4.92 -10.25
N LEU A 20 18.35 -4.98 -10.98
CA LEU A 20 18.49 -5.86 -12.13
C LEU A 20 18.43 -7.34 -11.72
N ILE A 21 19.04 -7.71 -10.59
CA ILE A 21 18.96 -9.09 -10.09
C ILE A 21 17.51 -9.41 -9.74
N ALA A 22 16.81 -8.57 -8.97
CA ALA A 22 15.42 -8.80 -8.60
C ALA A 22 14.52 -8.95 -9.85
N ARG A 23 14.71 -8.07 -10.84
CA ARG A 23 13.99 -8.12 -12.11
C ARG A 23 14.24 -9.41 -12.90
N VAL A 24 15.50 -9.81 -13.07
CA VAL A 24 15.85 -11.06 -13.78
C VAL A 24 15.29 -12.28 -13.05
N ARG A 25 15.33 -12.28 -11.71
CA ARG A 25 14.78 -13.37 -10.91
C ARG A 25 13.27 -13.55 -11.12
N ILE A 26 12.50 -12.45 -11.17
CA ILE A 26 11.04 -12.53 -11.33
C ILE A 26 10.61 -12.76 -12.78
N GLU A 27 11.28 -12.14 -13.75
CA GLU A 27 10.90 -12.22 -15.17
C GLU A 27 11.41 -13.49 -15.86
N ARG A 28 12.69 -13.84 -15.63
CA ARG A 28 13.36 -14.91 -16.38
C ARG A 28 13.42 -16.20 -15.60
N ASP A 29 13.89 -16.13 -14.35
CA ASP A 29 14.15 -17.32 -13.55
C ASP A 29 12.87 -17.84 -12.85
N ARG A 30 11.77 -17.07 -12.88
CA ARG A 30 10.49 -17.37 -12.20
C ARG A 30 10.71 -17.75 -10.73
N SER A 31 11.55 -16.97 -10.05
CA SER A 31 11.89 -17.16 -8.64
C SER A 31 11.37 -15.97 -7.84
N GLU A 32 10.16 -16.11 -7.30
CA GLU A 32 9.51 -15.09 -6.46
C GLU A 32 10.33 -14.81 -5.21
N ASP A 33 10.76 -15.86 -4.51
CA ASP A 33 11.54 -15.74 -3.27
C ASP A 33 12.91 -15.09 -3.53
N GLY A 34 13.56 -15.46 -4.63
CA GLY A 34 14.83 -14.88 -5.03
C GLY A 34 14.66 -13.40 -5.37
N ALA A 35 13.63 -13.05 -6.15
CA ALA A 35 13.32 -11.66 -6.47
C ALA A 35 13.00 -10.83 -5.23
N ALA A 36 12.14 -11.35 -4.34
CA ALA A 36 11.77 -10.70 -3.09
C ALA A 36 12.99 -10.48 -2.18
N TYR A 37 13.91 -11.44 -2.12
CA TYR A 37 15.14 -11.32 -1.32
C TYR A 37 16.00 -10.14 -1.75
N PHE A 38 16.33 -10.05 -3.04
CA PHE A 38 17.15 -8.94 -3.56
C PHE A 38 16.38 -7.61 -3.53
N PHE A 39 15.08 -7.64 -3.81
CA PHE A 39 14.25 -6.45 -3.75
C PHE A 39 14.20 -5.87 -2.34
N LYS A 40 14.06 -6.68 -1.29
CA LYS A 40 14.05 -6.16 0.09
C LYS A 40 15.32 -5.39 0.42
N THR A 41 16.47 -5.90 0.02
CA THR A 41 17.73 -5.18 0.22
C THR A 41 17.72 -3.88 -0.57
N LEU A 42 17.31 -3.89 -1.85
CA LEU A 42 17.16 -2.67 -2.66
C LEU A 42 16.28 -1.64 -1.95
N ASP A 43 15.12 -2.08 -1.49
CA ASP A 43 14.08 -1.30 -0.86
C ASP A 43 14.58 -0.65 0.44
N GLN A 44 15.37 -1.35 1.25
CA GLN A 44 16.06 -0.78 2.43
C GLN A 44 17.09 0.30 2.08
N TYR A 45 17.75 0.21 0.93
CA TYR A 45 18.74 1.21 0.50
C TYR A 45 18.07 2.51 0.05
N ILE A 46 16.86 2.43 -0.49
CA ILE A 46 16.17 3.58 -1.09
C ILE A 46 15.02 4.12 -0.23
N SER A 47 14.65 3.45 0.87
CA SER A 47 13.49 3.86 1.68
C SER A 47 13.68 5.16 2.45
N SER A 48 14.91 5.63 2.64
CA SER A 48 15.20 6.95 3.19
C SER A 48 15.39 8.04 2.13
N LEU A 49 15.35 7.68 0.83
CA LEU A 49 15.58 8.60 -0.27
C LEU A 49 14.27 9.08 -0.86
N HIS A 50 14.06 10.40 -0.86
CA HIS A 50 12.88 11.00 -1.49
C HIS A 50 12.77 10.54 -2.96
N PRO A 51 11.58 10.15 -3.46
CA PRO A 51 11.44 9.56 -4.80
C PRO A 51 12.05 10.39 -5.93
N SER A 52 11.87 11.71 -5.92
CA SER A 52 12.47 12.60 -6.92
C SER A 52 14.01 12.61 -6.88
N LYS A 53 14.61 12.41 -5.70
CA LYS A 53 16.07 12.36 -5.53
C LYS A 53 16.66 11.05 -6.02
N LEU A 54 15.91 9.95 -5.93
CA LEU A 54 16.29 8.69 -6.55
C LEU A 54 16.36 8.82 -8.07
N ASP A 55 15.33 9.40 -8.68
CA ASP A 55 15.29 9.60 -10.13
C ASP A 55 16.37 10.59 -10.59
N GLU A 56 16.58 11.69 -9.86
CA GLU A 56 17.66 12.65 -10.11
C GLU A 56 19.04 11.96 -10.06
N ALA A 57 19.31 11.15 -9.02
CA ALA A 57 20.56 10.40 -8.88
C ALA A 57 20.76 9.35 -9.99
N ALA A 58 19.69 8.80 -10.53
CA ALA A 58 19.71 7.91 -11.70
C ALA A 58 19.91 8.65 -13.03
N GLY A 59 19.96 9.99 -13.03
CA GLY A 59 19.95 10.80 -14.23
C GLY A 59 18.64 10.64 -15.00
N ASN A 60 17.51 10.47 -14.30
CA ASN A 60 16.19 10.16 -14.86
C ASN A 60 16.22 8.94 -15.79
N GLY A 61 16.98 7.90 -15.41
CA GLY A 61 17.12 6.68 -16.20
C GLY A 61 18.22 6.72 -17.26
N THR A 62 18.93 7.84 -17.44
CA THR A 62 19.97 7.98 -18.47
C THR A 62 21.34 7.49 -18.01
N TRP A 63 21.70 7.71 -16.75
CA TRP A 63 22.98 7.26 -16.20
C TRP A 63 22.88 5.85 -15.62
N TRP A 64 21.76 5.56 -14.97
CA TRP A 64 21.47 4.27 -14.37
C TRP A 64 20.10 3.79 -14.84
N PRO A 65 19.93 2.50 -15.23
CA PRO A 65 18.68 1.97 -15.77
C PRO A 65 17.65 1.66 -14.67
N VAL A 66 17.53 2.56 -13.69
CA VAL A 66 16.64 2.43 -12.53
C VAL A 66 15.86 3.73 -12.36
N SER A 67 14.60 3.61 -11.96
CA SER A 67 13.73 4.73 -11.61
C SER A 67 12.72 4.26 -10.58
N GLU A 68 12.08 5.20 -9.89
CA GLU A 68 10.97 4.92 -8.98
C GLU A 68 9.93 4.02 -9.67
N ARG A 69 9.49 4.43 -10.87
CA ARG A 69 8.48 3.69 -11.64
C ARG A 69 8.87 2.24 -11.87
N ASN A 70 10.11 2.01 -12.32
CA ASN A 70 10.59 0.67 -12.65
C ASN A 70 10.74 -0.21 -11.39
N ILE A 71 11.13 0.38 -10.27
CA ILE A 71 11.17 -0.28 -8.96
C ILE A 71 9.76 -0.66 -8.52
N GLY A 72 8.80 0.26 -8.63
CA GLY A 72 7.39 0.01 -8.33
C GLY A 72 6.80 -1.13 -9.16
N ILE A 73 7.12 -1.20 -10.46
CA ILE A 73 6.70 -2.31 -11.34
C ILE A 73 7.21 -3.66 -10.79
N VAL A 74 8.51 -3.76 -10.48
CA VAL A 74 9.09 -5.00 -9.96
C VAL A 74 8.46 -5.38 -8.61
N ARG A 75 8.24 -4.43 -7.72
CA ARG A 75 7.54 -4.64 -6.43
C ARG A 75 6.19 -5.30 -6.65
N ARG A 76 5.33 -4.70 -7.48
CA ARG A 76 3.98 -5.18 -7.75
C ARG A 76 3.98 -6.55 -8.44
N MET A 77 4.92 -6.80 -9.35
CA MET A 77 5.08 -8.11 -9.97
C MET A 77 5.40 -9.20 -8.96
N ILE A 78 6.33 -8.93 -8.02
CA ILE A 78 6.67 -9.89 -6.97
C ILE A 78 5.46 -10.16 -6.07
N LEU A 79 4.76 -9.11 -5.63
CA LEU A 79 3.61 -9.24 -4.75
C LEU A 79 2.46 -10.03 -5.39
N ARG A 80 2.06 -9.69 -6.62
CA ARG A 80 1.02 -10.40 -7.37
C ARG A 80 1.35 -11.88 -7.57
N LYS A 81 2.61 -12.21 -7.86
CA LYS A 81 3.05 -13.60 -8.02
C LYS A 81 3.14 -14.34 -6.69
N SER A 82 3.45 -13.63 -5.60
CA SER A 82 3.55 -14.23 -4.27
C SER A 82 2.20 -14.74 -3.73
N ALA A 83 1.07 -14.14 -4.15
CA ALA A 83 -0.27 -14.61 -3.80
C ALA A 83 -0.53 -16.08 -4.19
N ASN A 84 0.14 -16.56 -5.24
CA ASN A 84 0.01 -17.92 -5.75
C ASN A 84 1.12 -18.87 -5.27
N SER A 85 2.05 -18.39 -4.44
CA SER A 85 3.17 -19.21 -3.97
C SER A 85 2.73 -20.14 -2.84
N THR A 86 2.74 -21.45 -3.11
CA THR A 86 2.53 -22.49 -2.10
C THR A 86 3.79 -22.81 -1.30
N LYS A 87 4.94 -22.28 -1.71
CA LYS A 87 6.20 -22.38 -0.96
C LYS A 87 6.14 -21.33 0.13
N GLY A 88 5.75 -21.76 1.33
CA GLY A 88 5.66 -20.91 2.51
C GLY A 88 7.00 -20.25 2.82
N THR A 89 7.24 -19.06 2.27
CA THR A 89 8.20 -18.14 2.87
C THR A 89 7.69 -17.81 4.26
N SER A 90 8.60 -17.82 5.22
CA SER A 90 8.29 -17.52 6.61
C SER A 90 9.19 -16.39 7.09
N ILE A 91 8.59 -15.37 7.68
CA ILE A 91 9.35 -14.35 8.39
C ILE A 91 9.70 -14.93 9.76
N ARG A 92 11.00 -14.96 10.08
CA ARG A 92 11.49 -15.38 11.39
C ARG A 92 11.29 -14.22 12.39
N GLN A 93 10.48 -14.46 13.41
CA GLN A 93 10.20 -13.53 14.51
C GLN A 93 10.63 -14.15 15.85
N SER A 94 10.68 -13.33 16.91
CA SER A 94 11.01 -13.79 18.27
C SER A 94 10.03 -14.82 18.82
N SER A 95 8.77 -14.78 18.38
CA SER A 95 7.68 -15.71 18.73
C SER A 95 7.60 -16.95 17.84
N GLY A 96 8.39 -17.04 16.75
CA GLY A 96 8.34 -18.17 15.82
C GLY A 96 8.45 -17.76 14.35
N LYS A 97 8.00 -18.64 13.45
CA LYS A 97 7.95 -18.39 12.00
C LYS A 97 6.50 -18.05 11.62
N VAL A 98 6.27 -16.89 11.01
CA VAL A 98 4.96 -16.49 10.51
C VAL A 98 4.96 -16.61 8.98
N PRO A 99 3.90 -17.16 8.34
CA PRO A 99 3.76 -17.13 6.88
C PRO A 99 3.86 -15.69 6.37
N GLY A 100 4.77 -15.46 5.43
CA GLY A 100 5.07 -14.11 4.96
C GLY A 100 6.19 -14.11 3.94
N ASN A 101 6.21 -13.13 3.05
CA ASN A 101 7.31 -12.96 2.11
C ASN A 101 8.30 -11.92 2.65
N VAL A 102 9.28 -11.55 1.84
CA VAL A 102 10.33 -10.62 2.28
C VAL A 102 9.80 -9.19 2.49
N PHE A 103 8.63 -8.86 1.91
CA PHE A 103 7.97 -7.57 2.03
C PHE A 103 7.17 -7.43 3.32
N GLN A 104 6.43 -8.45 3.74
CA GLN A 104 5.57 -8.41 4.93
C GLN A 104 4.87 -9.76 5.20
N VAL A 105 4.15 -9.82 6.33
CA VAL A 105 3.24 -10.93 6.66
C VAL A 105 2.23 -11.06 5.52
N LEU A 106 2.14 -12.26 4.96
CA LEU A 106 1.19 -12.51 3.88
C LEU A 106 -0.22 -12.65 4.48
N PRO A 107 -1.25 -12.16 3.78
CA PRO A 107 -2.63 -12.52 4.10
C PRO A 107 -2.78 -14.03 4.24
N GLN A 108 -3.44 -14.46 5.32
CA GLN A 108 -3.86 -15.84 5.45
C GLN A 108 -5.10 -16.06 4.57
N ASP A 109 -5.16 -17.18 3.88
CA ASP A 109 -6.34 -17.55 3.09
C ASP A 109 -7.45 -18.14 3.97
N GLU A 110 -7.24 -18.41 5.26
CA GLU A 110 -8.27 -18.93 6.14
C GLU A 110 -8.73 -17.82 7.10
N VAL A 111 -9.97 -17.36 6.96
CA VAL A 111 -10.56 -16.32 7.83
C VAL A 111 -11.07 -16.93 9.12
N GLU A 112 -11.73 -18.08 8.98
CA GLU A 112 -12.27 -18.92 10.05
C GLU A 112 -12.07 -20.38 9.64
N SER A 113 -12.21 -21.31 10.59
CA SER A 113 -11.96 -22.73 10.32
C SER A 113 -12.79 -23.24 9.13
N GLY A 114 -12.10 -23.61 8.05
CA GLY A 114 -12.72 -24.10 6.82
C GLY A 114 -13.37 -23.03 5.93
N VAL A 115 -13.17 -21.74 6.21
CA VAL A 115 -13.70 -20.62 5.41
C VAL A 115 -12.56 -19.88 4.70
N PRO A 116 -12.37 -20.14 3.39
CA PRO A 116 -11.37 -19.44 2.62
C PRO A 116 -11.72 -17.96 2.43
N LEU A 117 -10.74 -17.08 2.60
CA LEU A 117 -10.83 -15.66 2.33
C LEU A 117 -11.09 -15.44 0.83
N SER A 118 -10.40 -16.20 -0.02
CA SER A 118 -10.57 -16.17 -1.48
C SER A 118 -11.98 -16.49 -1.99
N SER A 119 -12.80 -17.22 -1.21
CA SER A 119 -14.20 -17.50 -1.55
C SER A 119 -15.20 -16.59 -0.84
N SER A 120 -14.74 -15.87 0.20
CA SER A 120 -15.58 -14.99 1.02
C SER A 120 -15.53 -13.53 0.55
N LEU A 121 -14.43 -13.12 -0.09
CA LEU A 121 -14.21 -11.75 -0.55
C LEU A 121 -13.37 -11.74 -1.83
N ARG A 122 -13.84 -11.00 -2.85
CA ARG A 122 -13.08 -10.71 -4.07
C ARG A 122 -12.78 -9.22 -4.18
N VAL A 123 -11.50 -8.87 -4.21
CA VAL A 123 -11.03 -7.49 -4.36
C VAL A 123 -10.26 -7.33 -5.66
N TYR A 124 -10.71 -6.42 -6.52
CA TYR A 124 -9.94 -5.99 -7.67
C TYR A 124 -9.06 -4.80 -7.29
N VAL A 125 -7.76 -4.88 -7.60
CA VAL A 125 -6.82 -3.78 -7.36
C VAL A 125 -6.58 -3.06 -8.68
N TYR A 126 -6.92 -1.78 -8.77
CA TYR A 126 -6.60 -0.98 -9.96
C TYR A 126 -5.09 -0.99 -10.23
N ASP A 127 -4.71 -1.28 -11.47
CA ASP A 127 -3.30 -1.20 -11.86
C ASP A 127 -2.88 0.26 -12.00
N VAL A 128 -1.84 0.64 -11.26
CA VAL A 128 -1.31 2.01 -11.30
C VAL A 128 -0.73 2.37 -12.66
N GLU A 129 -0.33 1.39 -13.48
CA GLU A 129 0.21 1.70 -14.82
C GLU A 129 -0.87 2.14 -15.81
N ASP A 130 -2.12 1.70 -15.60
CA ASP A 130 -3.25 1.98 -16.49
C ASP A 130 -3.71 3.44 -16.44
N PHE A 131 -3.42 4.15 -15.32
CA PHE A 131 -3.88 5.51 -15.10
C PHE A 131 -2.71 6.42 -14.70
N ALA A 132 -2.42 7.43 -15.52
CA ALA A 132 -1.32 8.37 -15.25
C ALA A 132 -1.46 9.09 -13.89
N PRO A 133 -2.65 9.58 -13.47
CA PRO A 133 -2.80 10.18 -12.14
C PRO A 133 -2.55 9.18 -11.01
N LEU A 134 -3.01 7.93 -11.16
CA LEU A 134 -2.81 6.88 -10.16
C LEU A 134 -1.33 6.51 -10.02
N ARG A 135 -0.60 6.48 -11.15
CA ARG A 135 0.85 6.26 -11.16
C ARG A 135 1.61 7.28 -10.32
N LEU A 136 1.19 8.54 -10.37
CA LEU A 136 1.79 9.62 -9.58
C LEU A 136 1.40 9.49 -8.09
N LEU A 137 0.10 9.28 -7.83
CA LEU A 137 -0.44 9.14 -6.48
C LEU A 137 0.12 7.92 -5.73
N ALA A 138 0.49 6.85 -6.43
CA ALA A 138 1.03 5.62 -5.86
C ALA A 138 2.54 5.45 -6.13
N SER A 139 3.26 6.56 -6.34
CA SER A 139 4.71 6.57 -6.53
C SER A 139 5.45 6.64 -5.20
N GLY A 140 6.72 6.23 -5.18
CA GLY A 140 7.57 6.33 -4.00
C GLY A 140 7.28 5.27 -2.95
N SER A 141 6.74 4.11 -3.35
CA SER A 141 6.32 3.03 -2.43
C SER A 141 7.39 2.67 -1.39
N SER A 142 8.65 2.53 -1.79
CA SER A 142 9.76 2.22 -0.87
C SER A 142 9.97 3.30 0.19
N PHE A 143 9.91 4.57 -0.21
CA PHE A 143 10.07 5.70 0.69
C PHE A 143 8.85 5.86 1.60
N CYS A 144 7.64 5.87 1.02
CA CYS A 144 6.41 6.07 1.77
C CYS A 144 6.13 4.95 2.78
N ARG A 145 6.49 3.69 2.47
CA ARG A 145 6.23 2.56 3.38
C ARG A 145 6.96 2.69 4.72
N ASP A 146 8.19 3.18 4.73
CA ASP A 146 9.01 3.20 5.95
C ASP A 146 8.80 4.49 6.79
N ASN A 147 7.86 5.34 6.38
CA ASN A 147 7.48 6.57 7.07
C ASN A 147 6.13 6.43 7.81
N GLN A 148 5.71 7.47 8.54
CA GLN A 148 4.51 7.44 9.40
C GLN A 148 3.20 7.07 8.68
N TRP A 149 3.11 7.33 7.37
CA TRP A 149 1.95 7.02 6.52
C TRP A 149 2.10 5.71 5.73
N GLY A 150 3.05 4.87 6.14
CA GLY A 150 3.42 3.66 5.41
C GLY A 150 2.30 2.64 5.25
N PHE A 151 1.23 2.73 6.04
CA PHE A 151 0.11 1.81 5.91
C PHE A 151 -0.66 1.93 4.59
N GLU A 152 -0.66 3.10 3.94
CA GLU A 152 -1.21 3.26 2.58
C GLU A 152 -0.51 2.30 1.60
N VAL A 153 0.83 2.20 1.71
CA VAL A 153 1.64 1.27 0.92
C VAL A 153 1.49 -0.17 1.41
N MET A 154 1.45 -0.39 2.73
CA MET A 154 1.34 -1.74 3.28
C MET A 154 0.02 -2.41 2.89
N LEU A 155 -1.10 -1.69 2.91
CA LEU A 155 -2.39 -2.23 2.48
C LEU A 155 -2.43 -2.46 0.97
N HIS A 156 -1.83 -1.58 0.17
CA HIS A 156 -1.68 -1.84 -1.26
C HIS A 156 -0.88 -3.13 -1.51
N ASP A 157 0.27 -3.29 -0.86
CA ASP A 157 1.09 -4.50 -0.97
C ASP A 157 0.33 -5.75 -0.48
N TRP A 158 -0.42 -5.63 0.61
CA TRP A 158 -1.23 -6.71 1.17
C TRP A 158 -2.32 -7.15 0.20
N PHE A 159 -3.08 -6.21 -0.39
CA PHE A 159 -4.10 -6.53 -1.39
C PHE A 159 -3.48 -7.13 -2.66
N LEU A 160 -2.30 -6.68 -3.10
CA LEU A 160 -1.60 -7.29 -4.23
C LEU A 160 -1.18 -8.73 -3.96
N ALA A 161 -0.85 -9.07 -2.71
CA ALA A 161 -0.46 -10.40 -2.30
C ALA A 161 -1.63 -11.26 -1.77
N CYS A 162 -2.86 -10.73 -1.73
CA CYS A 162 -4.02 -11.40 -1.15
C CYS A 162 -4.57 -12.53 -2.02
N PRO A 163 -4.91 -13.69 -1.45
CA PRO A 163 -5.73 -14.71 -2.11
C PRO A 163 -7.13 -14.20 -2.52
N CYS A 164 -7.66 -13.21 -1.79
CA CYS A 164 -8.89 -12.49 -2.13
C CYS A 164 -8.77 -11.63 -3.40
N ARG A 165 -7.55 -11.35 -3.87
CA ARG A 165 -7.35 -10.53 -5.05
C ARG A 165 -7.88 -11.24 -6.29
N THR A 166 -8.67 -10.54 -7.09
CA THR A 166 -9.06 -11.00 -8.43
C THR A 166 -8.40 -10.13 -9.50
N ASP A 167 -8.03 -10.76 -10.62
CA ASP A 167 -7.61 -10.07 -11.84
C ASP A 167 -8.82 -9.76 -12.76
N ASP A 168 -10.00 -10.34 -12.49
CA ASP A 168 -11.24 -10.05 -13.19
C ASP A 168 -12.10 -9.05 -12.39
N PRO A 169 -12.24 -7.80 -12.85
CA PRO A 169 -13.08 -6.81 -12.17
C PRO A 169 -14.59 -7.15 -12.19
N GLN A 170 -15.06 -8.08 -13.03
CA GLN A 170 -16.46 -8.52 -13.03
C GLN A 170 -16.78 -9.45 -11.85
N GLU A 171 -15.78 -10.15 -11.32
CA GLU A 171 -15.91 -11.02 -10.15
C GLU A 171 -15.69 -10.27 -8.83
N ALA A 172 -15.37 -8.98 -8.89
CA ALA A 172 -15.00 -8.19 -7.73
C ALA A 172 -16.21 -7.70 -6.93
N ASP A 173 -16.17 -7.96 -5.62
CA ASP A 173 -17.08 -7.39 -4.63
C ASP A 173 -16.66 -5.95 -4.30
N PHE A 174 -15.34 -5.70 -4.21
CA PHE A 174 -14.76 -4.40 -3.92
C PHE A 174 -13.60 -4.05 -4.86
N PHE A 175 -13.34 -2.76 -5.00
CA PHE A 175 -12.28 -2.19 -5.81
C PHE A 175 -11.31 -1.40 -4.93
N PHE A 176 -10.06 -1.82 -4.84
CA PHE A 176 -9.02 -1.07 -4.15
C PHE A 176 -8.37 -0.05 -5.09
N VAL A 177 -8.34 1.21 -4.69
CA VAL A 177 -7.69 2.31 -5.42
C VAL A 177 -6.41 2.72 -4.71
N PRO A 178 -5.22 2.31 -5.18
CA PRO A 178 -3.95 2.59 -4.49
C PRO A 178 -3.55 4.07 -4.60
N HIS A 179 -3.32 4.74 -3.47
CA HIS A 179 -2.72 6.07 -3.42
C HIS A 179 -1.96 6.26 -2.11
N TYR A 180 -0.92 7.10 -2.13
CA TYR A 180 -0.04 7.41 -0.99
C TYR A 180 -0.08 8.91 -0.67
N THR A 181 -1.26 9.51 -0.84
CA THR A 181 -1.44 10.97 -0.78
C THR A 181 -1.01 11.56 0.56
N ALA A 182 -1.25 10.86 1.68
CA ALA A 182 -0.81 11.35 2.98
C ALA A 182 0.72 11.44 3.05
N CYS A 183 1.43 10.42 2.55
CA CYS A 183 2.89 10.48 2.44
C CYS A 183 3.34 11.67 1.59
N HIS A 184 2.79 11.82 0.38
CA HIS A 184 3.23 12.84 -0.58
C HIS A 184 3.05 14.27 -0.07
N LEU A 185 1.97 14.56 0.66
CA LEU A 185 1.75 15.90 1.22
C LEU A 185 2.71 16.21 2.35
N ASN A 186 2.96 15.24 3.23
CA ASN A 186 3.82 15.47 4.39
C ASN A 186 5.31 15.56 4.04
N VAL A 187 5.71 15.04 2.88
CA VAL A 187 7.08 15.16 2.37
C VAL A 187 7.18 16.14 1.21
N GLU A 188 6.16 16.98 1.03
CA GLU A 188 6.12 18.08 0.06
C GLU A 188 6.35 17.62 -1.40
N THR A 189 6.02 16.37 -1.73
CA THR A 189 6.03 15.89 -3.12
C THR A 189 4.89 16.53 -3.92
N PHE A 190 3.72 16.67 -3.29
CA PHE A 190 2.55 17.32 -3.87
C PHE A 190 1.96 18.30 -2.86
N THR A 191 1.36 19.36 -3.39
CA THR A 191 0.46 20.25 -2.66
C THR A 191 -0.95 19.68 -2.58
N GLU A 192 -1.79 20.29 -1.76
CA GLU A 192 -3.23 19.97 -1.68
C GLU A 192 -3.90 20.10 -3.05
N ASP A 193 -3.61 21.18 -3.79
CA ASP A 193 -4.20 21.45 -5.10
C ASP A 193 -3.75 20.48 -6.18
N GLU A 194 -2.48 20.05 -6.16
CA GLU A 194 -1.97 19.01 -7.06
C GLU A 194 -2.63 17.67 -6.76
N SER A 195 -2.75 17.30 -5.48
CA SER A 195 -3.43 16.07 -5.06
C SER A 195 -4.91 16.08 -5.49
N ARG A 196 -5.60 17.21 -5.28
CA ARG A 196 -6.98 17.43 -5.74
C ARG A 196 -7.10 17.26 -7.26
N ALA A 197 -6.22 17.90 -8.03
CA ALA A 197 -6.24 17.82 -9.49
C ALA A 197 -6.00 16.38 -10.00
N LEU A 198 -5.14 15.62 -9.32
CA LEU A 198 -4.92 14.20 -9.63
C LEU A 198 -6.19 13.37 -9.38
N PHE A 199 -6.89 13.57 -8.25
CA PHE A 199 -8.16 12.89 -7.97
C PHE A 199 -9.28 13.30 -8.93
N GLU A 200 -9.40 14.59 -9.24
CA GLU A 200 -10.35 15.14 -10.21
C GLU A 200 -10.18 14.51 -11.59
N SER A 201 -8.93 14.31 -12.00
CA SER A 201 -8.59 13.62 -13.24
C SER A 201 -8.82 12.11 -13.17
N LEU A 202 -8.49 11.47 -12.04
CA LEU A 202 -8.51 10.02 -11.86
C LEU A 202 -9.92 9.44 -11.81
N VAL A 203 -10.78 9.94 -10.91
CA VAL A 203 -12.06 9.29 -10.57
C VAL A 203 -12.95 9.07 -11.80
N PRO A 204 -13.08 10.03 -12.74
CA PRO A 204 -13.84 9.81 -13.98
C PRO A 204 -13.29 8.69 -14.88
N GLN A 205 -12.00 8.35 -14.78
CA GLN A 205 -11.33 7.30 -15.56
C GLN A 205 -11.52 5.90 -14.94
N LEU A 206 -11.86 5.81 -13.66
CA LEU A 206 -12.12 4.54 -12.99
C LEU A 206 -13.44 3.94 -13.49
N HIS A 207 -13.40 3.13 -14.55
CA HIS A 207 -14.59 2.69 -15.27
C HIS A 207 -15.67 2.04 -14.38
N TYR A 208 -15.26 1.28 -13.36
CA TYR A 208 -16.19 0.60 -12.46
C TYR A 208 -16.74 1.51 -11.35
N PHE A 209 -16.13 2.67 -11.11
CA PHE A 209 -16.57 3.63 -10.07
C PHE A 209 -18.01 4.09 -10.27
N LYS A 210 -18.40 4.37 -11.51
CA LYS A 210 -19.76 4.84 -11.85
C LYS A 210 -20.84 3.78 -11.62
N ARG A 211 -20.50 2.49 -11.49
CA ARG A 211 -21.45 1.39 -11.29
C ARG A 211 -22.29 1.59 -10.02
N THR A 212 -21.62 2.00 -8.95
CA THR A 212 -22.21 2.15 -7.62
C THR A 212 -22.14 3.58 -7.10
N GLY A 213 -21.43 4.47 -7.81
CA GLY A 213 -21.06 5.80 -7.32
C GLY A 213 -19.90 5.74 -6.32
N GLY A 214 -19.05 4.71 -6.39
CA GLY A 214 -17.90 4.52 -5.51
C GLY A 214 -18.18 3.69 -4.25
N ARG A 215 -19.41 3.24 -4.00
CA ARG A 215 -19.78 2.50 -2.77
C ARG A 215 -19.06 1.17 -2.58
N ASP A 216 -18.51 0.61 -3.64
CA ASP A 216 -17.66 -0.59 -3.65
C ASP A 216 -16.17 -0.26 -3.80
N HIS A 217 -15.77 1.02 -3.74
CA HIS A 217 -14.37 1.45 -3.86
C HIS A 217 -13.77 1.75 -2.50
N ILE A 218 -12.60 1.17 -2.26
CA ILE A 218 -11.82 1.29 -1.03
C ILE A 218 -10.71 2.31 -1.25
N PHE A 219 -10.67 3.35 -0.41
CA PHE A 219 -9.60 4.33 -0.31
C PHE A 219 -8.99 4.27 1.09
N VAL A 220 -7.66 4.44 1.16
CA VAL A 220 -6.91 4.34 2.42
C VAL A 220 -6.40 5.73 2.76
N TRP A 221 -6.83 6.28 3.90
CA TRP A 221 -6.41 7.61 4.31
C TRP A 221 -5.40 7.53 5.43
N GLY A 222 -4.12 7.66 5.04
CA GLY A 222 -2.91 7.62 5.85
C GLY A 222 -2.88 8.52 7.09
N SER A 223 -3.53 9.68 6.97
CA SER A 223 -3.32 10.80 7.87
C SER A 223 -4.13 10.68 9.16
N GLY A 224 -3.61 11.26 10.25
CA GLY A 224 -4.40 11.49 11.46
C GLY A 224 -5.60 12.44 11.25
N MET A 225 -5.65 13.13 10.11
CA MET A 225 -6.80 13.96 9.69
C MET A 225 -7.80 13.18 8.81
N GLY A 226 -7.66 11.86 8.69
CA GLY A 226 -8.50 11.02 7.82
C GLY A 226 -8.51 11.52 6.37
N ALA A 227 -9.67 11.45 5.72
CA ALA A 227 -9.85 11.94 4.35
C ALA A 227 -9.74 13.48 4.24
N ASP A 228 -9.91 14.20 5.35
CA ASP A 228 -9.84 15.67 5.37
C ASP A 228 -8.41 16.21 5.31
N GLY A 229 -7.42 15.37 5.63
CA GLY A 229 -6.01 15.75 5.58
C GLY A 229 -5.46 16.00 4.18
N PRO A 230 -5.75 15.14 3.19
CA PRO A 230 -5.14 15.28 1.89
C PRO A 230 -5.59 16.48 1.07
N PHE A 231 -6.90 16.73 1.04
CA PHE A 231 -7.48 17.90 0.39
C PHE A 231 -8.94 18.09 0.81
N ARG A 232 -9.34 19.33 1.10
CA ARG A 232 -10.65 19.65 1.70
C ARG A 232 -11.85 19.24 0.85
N SER A 233 -11.65 19.11 -0.46
CA SER A 233 -12.72 18.87 -1.45
C SER A 233 -12.94 17.39 -1.77
N TRP A 234 -12.31 16.45 -1.07
CA TRP A 234 -12.45 14.99 -1.30
C TRP A 234 -13.91 14.52 -1.42
N ARG A 235 -14.83 15.15 -0.66
CA ARG A 235 -16.28 14.86 -0.68
C ARG A 235 -16.92 15.06 -2.06
N SER A 236 -16.30 15.86 -2.92
CA SER A 236 -16.79 16.09 -4.29
C SER A 236 -16.42 14.94 -5.24
N PHE A 237 -15.49 14.07 -4.84
CA PHE A 237 -14.91 13.04 -5.71
C PHE A 237 -15.29 11.63 -5.25
N VAL A 238 -15.19 11.34 -3.95
CA VAL A 238 -15.37 9.99 -3.41
C VAL A 238 -16.25 9.95 -2.14
N PRO A 239 -17.42 10.64 -2.11
CA PRO A 239 -18.22 10.78 -0.88
C PRO A 239 -18.77 9.46 -0.33
N GLU A 240 -19.13 8.54 -1.22
CA GLU A 240 -19.84 7.31 -0.87
C GLU A 240 -18.90 6.10 -0.75
N SER A 241 -17.59 6.29 -0.97
CA SER A 241 -16.60 5.24 -0.95
C SER A 241 -16.34 4.69 0.46
N VAL A 242 -15.81 3.47 0.53
CA VAL A 242 -15.37 2.83 1.77
C VAL A 242 -13.98 3.35 2.13
N PHE A 243 -13.83 3.82 3.36
CA PHE A 243 -12.56 4.34 3.84
C PHE A 243 -11.92 3.44 4.89
N LEU A 244 -10.63 3.20 4.73
CA LEU A 244 -9.78 2.64 5.78
C LEU A 244 -8.94 3.78 6.35
N MET A 245 -9.12 4.12 7.64
CA MET A 245 -8.56 5.34 8.23
C MET A 245 -7.94 5.06 9.60
N ALA A 246 -6.88 5.77 9.94
CA ALA A 246 -6.26 5.66 11.26
C ALA A 246 -7.09 6.36 12.36
N GLU A 247 -7.80 7.42 12.00
CA GLU A 247 -8.54 8.27 12.95
C GLU A 247 -9.98 8.49 12.47
N THR A 248 -10.91 8.63 13.43
CA THR A 248 -12.34 8.86 13.16
C THR A 248 -12.83 10.24 13.58
N GLU A 249 -12.04 10.93 14.40
CA GLU A 249 -12.36 12.24 14.93
C GLU A 249 -12.21 13.34 13.87
N LEU A 250 -12.94 14.44 14.07
CA LEU A 250 -12.85 15.64 13.23
C LEU A 250 -11.57 16.43 13.57
N TRP A 251 -10.40 15.88 13.24
CA TRP A 251 -9.13 16.59 13.27
C TRP A 251 -8.90 17.25 11.92
N ASN A 252 -9.56 18.38 11.69
CA ASN A 252 -9.37 19.14 10.46
C ASN A 252 -8.86 20.57 10.75
N PRO A 253 -8.00 21.11 9.86
CA PRO A 253 -7.58 22.51 9.93
C PRO A 253 -8.56 23.46 9.20
N PHE A 254 -9.70 22.96 8.73
CA PHE A 254 -10.63 23.65 7.83
C PHE A 254 -11.97 23.94 8.53
N PRO A 255 -12.19 25.17 9.06
CA PRO A 255 -13.37 25.51 9.86
C PRO A 255 -14.72 25.24 9.18
N GLU A 256 -14.75 25.26 7.85
CA GLU A 256 -15.92 24.96 7.04
C GLU A 256 -16.33 23.48 7.03
N ILE A 257 -15.41 22.56 7.38
CA ILE A 257 -15.70 21.13 7.49
C ILE A 257 -16.23 20.86 8.89
N THR A 258 -17.54 20.71 8.99
CA THR A 258 -18.24 20.54 10.28
C THR A 258 -18.66 19.10 10.59
N VAL A 259 -18.38 18.18 9.67
CA VAL A 259 -18.76 16.75 9.77
C VAL A 259 -17.52 15.89 9.60
N PRO A 260 -17.32 14.84 10.43
CA PRO A 260 -16.24 13.88 10.25
C PRO A 260 -16.21 13.27 8.85
N SER A 261 -15.02 12.88 8.39
CA SER A 261 -14.88 12.05 7.19
C SER A 261 -15.30 10.59 7.43
N TYR A 262 -15.32 10.14 8.69
CA TYR A 262 -15.69 8.79 9.08
C TYR A 262 -17.20 8.55 9.15
N THR A 263 -17.62 7.43 8.56
CA THR A 263 -18.99 6.95 8.54
C THR A 263 -19.08 5.54 9.15
N PRO A 264 -19.65 5.38 10.36
CA PRO A 264 -19.58 4.12 11.12
C PRO A 264 -20.12 2.85 10.46
N TRP A 265 -21.02 2.98 9.47
CA TRP A 265 -21.66 1.82 8.84
C TRP A 265 -20.94 1.33 7.57
N LYS A 266 -19.95 2.08 7.06
CA LYS A 266 -19.19 1.70 5.86
C LYS A 266 -17.67 1.76 6.03
N ASP A 267 -17.16 2.62 6.91
CA ASP A 267 -15.73 2.85 7.04
C ASP A 267 -15.12 1.99 8.14
N VAL A 268 -13.83 1.68 8.02
CA VAL A 268 -13.09 0.83 8.94
C VAL A 268 -11.96 1.62 9.57
N VAL A 269 -11.88 1.53 10.90
CA VAL A 269 -10.77 2.09 11.67
C VAL A 269 -9.60 1.12 11.65
N LEU A 270 -8.47 1.59 11.15
CA LEU A 270 -7.20 0.90 11.26
C LEU A 270 -6.56 1.31 12.60
N PRO A 271 -6.22 0.37 13.47
CA PRO A 271 -5.57 0.72 14.71
C PRO A 271 -4.24 1.43 14.41
N GLY A 272 -3.90 2.40 15.27
CA GLY A 272 -2.57 2.99 15.28
C GLY A 272 -1.48 1.96 15.56
N ARG A 273 -0.24 2.41 15.76
CA ARG A 273 0.90 1.50 15.98
C ARG A 273 0.68 0.62 17.22
N LEU A 274 0.32 -0.63 16.99
CA LEU A 274 0.30 -1.69 18.00
C LEU A 274 1.68 -2.35 18.09
N SER A 275 2.15 -2.59 19.31
CA SER A 275 3.25 -3.51 19.56
C SER A 275 2.83 -4.96 19.26
N LEU A 276 3.81 -5.82 18.98
CA LEU A 276 3.54 -7.25 18.77
C LEU A 276 2.94 -7.91 20.01
N GLN A 277 3.25 -7.39 21.20
CA GLN A 277 2.66 -7.89 22.44
C GLN A 277 1.18 -7.53 22.49
N GLU A 278 0.82 -6.29 22.14
CA GLU A 278 -0.58 -5.84 22.06
C GLU A 278 -1.36 -6.66 21.04
N LEU A 279 -0.82 -6.87 19.82
CA LEU A 279 -1.42 -7.72 18.79
C LEU A 279 -1.67 -9.16 19.26
N HIS A 280 -0.66 -9.80 19.87
CA HIS A 280 -0.83 -11.16 20.41
C HIS A 280 -1.81 -11.21 21.57
N SER A 281 -1.81 -10.20 22.46
CA SER A 281 -2.80 -10.14 23.52
C SER A 281 -4.21 -9.98 22.98
N SER A 282 -4.44 -9.11 21.98
CA SER A 282 -5.77 -8.92 21.37
C SER A 282 -6.25 -10.17 20.64
N HIS A 283 -5.36 -10.89 19.96
CA HIS A 283 -5.70 -12.17 19.33
C HIS A 283 -6.16 -13.21 20.36
N ASN A 284 -5.43 -13.32 21.47
CA ASN A 284 -5.65 -14.34 22.50
C ASN A 284 -6.68 -13.94 23.57
N ALA A 285 -7.00 -12.65 23.72
CA ALA A 285 -7.82 -12.14 24.82
C ALA A 285 -9.28 -12.59 24.75
N SER A 286 -9.86 -12.68 23.55
CA SER A 286 -11.28 -13.01 23.43
C SER A 286 -11.56 -14.50 23.57
N GLY A 287 -10.64 -15.40 23.16
CA GLY A 287 -10.90 -16.85 23.10
C GLY A 287 -12.07 -17.27 22.20
N LEU A 288 -12.74 -16.31 21.55
CA LEU A 288 -13.91 -16.46 20.70
C LEU A 288 -13.49 -16.37 19.22
N ALA A 289 -14.17 -17.13 18.37
CA ALA A 289 -14.08 -16.98 16.92
C ALA A 289 -14.48 -15.55 16.51
N PHE A 290 -13.94 -15.01 15.42
CA PHE A 290 -14.18 -13.62 15.01
C PHE A 290 -15.67 -13.29 14.85
N ALA A 291 -16.46 -14.19 14.24
CA ALA A 291 -17.92 -14.03 14.11
C ALA A 291 -18.67 -13.96 15.44
N ASP A 292 -18.13 -14.54 16.51
CA ASP A 292 -18.75 -14.57 17.84
C ASP A 292 -18.32 -13.40 18.73
N ARG A 293 -17.41 -12.54 18.24
CA ARG A 293 -16.94 -11.40 19.03
C ARG A 293 -17.98 -10.27 18.99
N PRO A 294 -18.37 -9.71 20.14
CA PRO A 294 -19.27 -8.56 20.18
C PRO A 294 -18.63 -7.29 19.58
N PHE A 295 -17.29 -7.24 19.53
CA PHE A 295 -16.50 -6.16 18.92
C PHE A 295 -15.31 -6.74 18.15
N LEU A 296 -14.92 -6.11 17.02
CA LEU A 296 -13.79 -6.55 16.18
C LEU A 296 -12.45 -6.54 16.94
N ALA A 297 -12.31 -5.65 17.92
CA ALA A 297 -11.22 -5.63 18.88
C ALA A 297 -11.71 -5.04 20.21
N GLU A 298 -11.28 -5.61 21.32
CA GLU A 298 -11.39 -4.99 22.64
C GLU A 298 -10.15 -4.11 22.83
N PHE A 299 -10.31 -2.80 22.65
CA PHE A 299 -9.31 -1.83 23.09
C PHE A 299 -9.61 -1.53 24.56
N VAL A 300 -8.79 -2.07 25.46
CA VAL A 300 -8.84 -1.78 26.91
C VAL A 300 -8.09 -0.48 27.19
#